data_AF-A0A7V9ACY8-F1
#
_entry.id   AF-A0A7V9ACY8-F1
#
_cell.length_a   1.000
_cell.length_b   1.000
_cell.length_c   1.000
_cell.angle_alpha   90.00
_cell.angle_beta   90.00
_cell.angle_gamma   90.00
#
_symmetry.space_group_name_H-M   'P 1'
#
loop_
_entity.id
_entity.type
_entity.pdbx_description
1 polymer ?
#
loop_
_entity_poly.entity_id
_entity_poly.type
_entity_poly.pdbx_seq_one_letter_code
_entity_poly.pdbx_strand_id
1 'polypeptide(L)'
;MTEPNRLPLEWSEPDPTAEPSPSAGSSGHSSAASPAGSEGQSAAEASHPASTEAEAAAPASTVPAPPSWEPLTPLERRILGVLVEKQKTLSYAYPLSLNSLVLGCNQKDNRDPVMHVTEEEVEATLEELIRKDLVEAVQGGRVTHYRHKLYEKWTPDGKELAVLAELLLRGAQSRGLLRARASRMDRISNAEELDGILQRLAQRRLVVFLTPPQRRGAVVTHGFHTPEELARLSQTVAAEEADQEGGPPDRTVPSPAASELASTVGKTRMARPALQEQLETLTAAVQELQRRVERLEALLGQSGGAAAPDTASHSTSSV
;
A
#
# COMPACT_ATOMS: atom_id res chain seq x y z
N MET A 1 32.71 41.31 30.64
CA MET A 1 34.02 40.67 30.88
C MET A 1 33.81 39.19 30.63
N THR A 2 33.52 38.70 29.42
CA THR A 2 34.21 38.81 28.12
C THR A 2 35.59 38.14 28.16
N GLU A 3 35.67 36.88 27.73
CA GLU A 3 36.66 36.34 26.77
C GLU A 3 36.43 34.82 26.48
N PRO A 4 36.95 34.22 25.39
CA PRO A 4 36.09 33.97 24.22
C PRO A 4 36.18 32.56 23.59
N ASN A 5 35.17 32.27 22.75
CA ASN A 5 35.20 31.71 21.40
C ASN A 5 36.30 30.69 21.00
N ARG A 6 35.89 29.46 20.66
CA ARG A 6 36.64 28.55 19.76
C ARG A 6 35.74 27.57 19.02
N LEU A 7 35.41 27.91 17.78
CA LEU A 7 35.27 27.03 16.60
C LEU A 7 35.53 27.95 15.37
N PRO A 8 36.12 27.48 14.25
CA PRO A 8 35.66 26.30 13.51
C PRO A 8 36.74 25.36 12.95
N LEU A 9 36.36 24.10 12.74
CA LEU A 9 37.10 23.16 11.88
C LEU A 9 36.73 23.47 10.43
N GLU A 10 37.73 23.93 9.67
CA GLU A 10 37.65 24.13 8.22
C GLU A 10 37.35 22.80 7.51
N TRP A 11 36.35 22.84 6.64
CA TRP A 11 36.06 21.80 5.66
C TRP A 11 36.85 22.18 4.40
N SER A 12 37.87 21.39 4.01
CA SER A 12 38.56 21.55 2.72
C SER A 12 37.77 20.86 1.61
N GLU A 13 37.42 21.61 0.56
CA GLU A 13 36.87 21.08 -0.68
C GLU A 13 37.96 20.34 -1.50
N PRO A 14 37.63 19.24 -2.23
CA PRO A 14 38.57 18.58 -3.13
C PRO A 14 38.67 19.28 -4.50
N ASP A 15 39.91 19.49 -4.94
CA ASP A 15 40.33 20.06 -6.23
C ASP A 15 39.90 19.18 -7.44
N PRO A 16 39.21 19.72 -8.46
CA PRO A 16 38.72 18.98 -9.62
C PRO A 16 39.66 19.02 -10.82
N THR A 17 40.97 18.88 -10.65
CA THR A 17 41.91 18.74 -11.78
C THR A 17 43.03 17.74 -11.53
N ALA A 18 42.80 16.47 -11.88
CA ALA A 18 43.88 15.49 -12.09
C ALA A 18 43.49 14.43 -13.13
N GLU A 19 43.88 14.66 -14.37
CA GLU A 19 44.03 13.59 -15.38
C GLU A 19 45.21 12.70 -15.04
N PRO A 20 45.23 11.45 -15.55
CA PRO A 20 46.43 11.07 -16.29
C PRO A 20 46.17 10.45 -17.67
N SER A 21 46.94 10.96 -18.63
CA SER A 21 47.12 10.55 -20.02
C SER A 21 47.93 9.24 -20.20
N PRO A 22 47.99 8.68 -21.43
CA PRO A 22 48.24 7.27 -21.72
C PRO A 22 49.60 6.95 -22.36
N SER A 23 50.01 5.68 -22.36
CA SER A 23 50.93 5.05 -23.35
C SER A 23 51.04 3.54 -23.05
N ALA A 24 51.43 2.62 -23.94
CA ALA A 24 51.42 2.47 -25.39
C ALA A 24 52.05 1.08 -25.69
N GLY A 25 51.56 0.37 -26.71
CA GLY A 25 52.27 -0.71 -27.44
C GLY A 25 52.42 -2.06 -26.72
N SER A 26 52.45 -3.22 -27.37
CA SER A 26 52.65 -3.53 -28.78
C SER A 26 52.32 -5.02 -29.03
N SER A 27 51.80 -5.30 -30.24
CA SER A 27 51.82 -6.50 -31.10
C SER A 27 52.71 -7.70 -30.70
N GLY A 28 52.45 -8.96 -31.06
CA GLY A 28 51.57 -9.63 -32.03
C GLY A 28 52.20 -11.01 -32.37
N HIS A 29 51.48 -11.93 -33.04
CA HIS A 29 51.91 -12.82 -34.16
C HIS A 29 51.10 -14.12 -34.32
N SER A 30 50.69 -14.35 -35.58
CA SER A 30 50.50 -15.59 -36.39
C SER A 30 49.69 -16.78 -35.85
N SER A 31 48.67 -17.33 -36.53
CA SER A 31 48.45 -17.80 -37.93
C SER A 31 48.88 -19.26 -38.20
N ALA A 32 48.03 -19.95 -38.99
CA ALA A 32 48.14 -21.29 -39.61
C ALA A 32 47.82 -22.51 -38.70
N ALA A 33 47.24 -23.63 -39.13
CA ALA A 33 46.53 -24.04 -40.35
C ALA A 33 45.87 -25.42 -40.08
N SER A 34 44.77 -25.72 -40.79
CA SER A 34 44.18 -27.06 -41.06
C SER A 34 45.20 -27.97 -41.80
N PRO A 35 45.02 -29.31 -42.02
CA PRO A 35 43.77 -29.94 -42.51
C PRO A 35 43.48 -31.47 -42.29
N ALA A 36 42.25 -31.84 -42.69
CA ALA A 36 41.82 -33.01 -43.50
C ALA A 36 41.90 -34.48 -43.00
N GLY A 37 40.82 -35.22 -43.34
CA GLY A 37 40.74 -36.68 -43.55
C GLY A 37 39.54 -37.32 -42.81
N SER A 38 38.32 -37.37 -43.38
CA SER A 38 37.76 -38.42 -44.31
C SER A 38 37.53 -39.77 -43.62
N GLU A 39 36.50 -40.59 -43.84
CA GLU A 39 35.27 -40.65 -44.65
C GLU A 39 34.65 -42.03 -44.31
N GLY A 40 33.37 -42.25 -44.63
CA GLY A 40 32.71 -43.57 -44.64
C GLY A 40 31.38 -43.58 -43.89
N GLN A 41 30.28 -43.06 -44.45
CA GLN A 41 29.39 -43.69 -45.44
C GLN A 41 28.88 -45.09 -45.06
N SER A 42 27.59 -45.17 -44.74
CA SER A 42 26.70 -46.17 -45.36
C SER A 42 25.27 -45.63 -45.39
N ALA A 43 24.76 -45.52 -46.61
CA ALA A 43 23.41 -45.12 -46.98
C ALA A 43 22.43 -46.31 -46.95
N ALA A 44 21.13 -45.98 -47.00
CA ALA A 44 20.06 -46.57 -47.84
C ALA A 44 18.73 -46.52 -47.05
N GLU A 45 17.81 -45.60 -47.42
CA GLU A 45 16.59 -45.86 -48.22
C GLU A 45 15.39 -46.25 -47.32
N ALA A 46 14.15 -45.77 -47.48
CA ALA A 46 13.52 -44.93 -48.49
C ALA A 46 12.15 -44.44 -47.95
N SER A 47 11.55 -43.48 -48.68
CA SER A 47 10.09 -43.31 -48.86
C SER A 47 9.26 -42.54 -47.81
N HIS A 48 9.01 -41.27 -48.12
CA HIS A 48 7.69 -40.61 -47.92
C HIS A 48 6.71 -41.10 -49.02
N PRO A 49 5.37 -40.86 -48.99
CA PRO A 49 4.63 -39.83 -48.24
C PRO A 49 3.26 -40.26 -47.66
N ALA A 50 2.66 -39.42 -46.81
CA ALA A 50 1.27 -38.94 -46.91
C ALA A 50 0.75 -38.42 -45.55
N SER A 51 0.12 -37.25 -45.63
CA SER A 51 -0.65 -36.53 -44.62
C SER A 51 -1.65 -37.42 -43.87
N THR A 52 -1.99 -37.05 -42.63
CA THR A 52 -3.37 -36.72 -42.15
C THR A 52 -3.43 -36.74 -40.60
N GLU A 53 -3.96 -35.65 -40.03
CA GLU A 53 -4.54 -35.50 -38.67
C GLU A 53 -3.59 -35.68 -37.46
N ALA A 54 -3.02 -34.65 -36.83
CA ALA A 54 -3.68 -33.56 -36.09
C ALA A 54 -4.81 -34.02 -35.16
N GLU A 55 -4.51 -34.99 -34.29
CA GLU A 55 -5.37 -35.35 -33.17
C GLU A 55 -5.24 -34.28 -32.09
N ALA A 56 -6.30 -33.47 -32.00
CA ALA A 56 -6.47 -32.39 -31.06
C ALA A 56 -6.40 -32.90 -29.62
N ALA A 57 -5.27 -32.65 -28.96
CA ALA A 57 -5.18 -32.68 -27.52
C ALA A 57 -6.09 -31.58 -26.96
N ALA A 58 -7.28 -31.98 -26.51
CA ALA A 58 -8.17 -31.16 -25.71
C ALA A 58 -7.35 -30.49 -24.59
N PRO A 59 -7.51 -29.18 -24.32
CA PRO A 59 -6.81 -28.55 -23.22
C PRO A 59 -7.40 -29.13 -21.93
N ALA A 60 -6.68 -30.08 -21.34
CA ALA A 60 -6.94 -30.52 -19.99
C ALA A 60 -6.93 -29.27 -19.10
N SER A 61 -8.10 -28.94 -18.56
CA SER A 61 -8.28 -27.96 -17.49
C SER A 61 -7.36 -28.34 -16.34
N THR A 62 -6.14 -27.84 -16.40
CA THR A 62 -5.17 -27.95 -15.33
C THR A 62 -5.64 -26.96 -14.29
N VAL A 63 -6.42 -27.46 -13.32
CA VAL A 63 -6.78 -26.68 -12.14
C VAL A 63 -5.45 -26.20 -11.54
N PRO A 64 -5.15 -24.89 -11.59
CA PRO A 64 -3.82 -24.41 -11.29
C PRO A 64 -3.58 -24.57 -9.79
N ALA A 65 -2.56 -25.35 -9.40
CA ALA A 65 -2.21 -25.71 -8.01
C ALA A 65 -2.38 -24.54 -7.03
N PRO A 66 -2.95 -24.70 -5.83
CA PRO A 66 -3.33 -23.58 -4.95
C PRO A 66 -2.15 -22.62 -4.68
N PRO A 67 -2.42 -21.32 -4.46
CA PRO A 67 -1.36 -20.37 -4.12
C PRO A 67 -0.62 -20.83 -2.85
N SER A 68 0.66 -20.51 -2.76
CA SER A 68 1.50 -20.83 -1.59
C SER A 68 1.25 -19.91 -0.39
N TRP A 69 0.22 -19.08 -0.43
CA TRP A 69 -0.13 -18.09 0.59
C TRP A 69 -1.59 -18.24 1.00
N GLU A 70 -1.89 -17.86 2.25
CA GLU A 70 -3.24 -17.85 2.80
C GLU A 70 -3.92 -16.49 2.57
N PRO A 71 -5.24 -16.45 2.30
CA PRO A 71 -5.99 -15.20 2.23
C PRO A 71 -5.77 -14.34 3.48
N LEU A 72 -5.64 -13.03 3.28
CA LEU A 72 -5.42 -12.06 4.35
C LEU A 72 -6.72 -11.35 4.71
N THR A 73 -6.91 -10.97 5.96
CA THR A 73 -8.04 -10.13 6.37
C THR A 73 -7.88 -8.69 5.88
N PRO A 74 -8.94 -7.86 5.84
CA PRO A 74 -8.83 -6.45 5.47
C PRO A 74 -7.82 -5.67 6.29
N LEU A 75 -7.74 -5.93 7.61
CA LEU A 75 -6.80 -5.24 8.50
C LEU A 75 -5.36 -5.73 8.31
N GLU A 76 -5.15 -7.03 8.08
CA GLU A 76 -3.83 -7.56 7.73
C GLU A 76 -3.28 -6.92 6.45
N ARG A 77 -4.12 -6.84 5.40
CA ARG A 77 -3.79 -6.16 4.13
C ARG A 77 -3.40 -4.70 4.39
N ARG A 78 -4.19 -3.99 5.22
CA ARG A 78 -3.95 -2.59 5.59
C ARG A 78 -2.61 -2.41 6.29
N ILE A 79 -2.33 -3.18 7.34
CA ILE A 79 -1.10 -3.06 8.13
C ILE A 79 0.13 -3.33 7.26
N LEU A 80 0.10 -4.39 6.44
CA LEU A 80 1.20 -4.71 5.53
C LEU A 80 1.42 -3.60 4.48
N GLY A 81 0.34 -3.07 3.91
CA GLY A 81 0.41 -1.93 2.98
C GLY A 81 1.02 -0.68 3.64
N VAL A 82 0.64 -0.38 4.88
CA VAL A 82 1.19 0.76 5.65
C VAL A 82 2.69 0.57 5.92
N LEU A 83 3.10 -0.62 6.36
CA LEU A 83 4.51 -0.91 6.62
C LEU A 83 5.38 -0.68 5.37
N VAL A 84 4.94 -1.19 4.21
CA VAL A 84 5.67 -0.98 2.93
C VAL A 84 5.67 0.49 2.53
N GLU A 85 4.50 1.15 2.57
CA GLU A 85 4.38 2.55 2.18
C GLU A 85 5.32 3.42 3.02
N LYS A 86 5.34 3.25 4.35
CA LYS A 86 6.18 4.05 5.23
C LYS A 86 7.66 3.70 5.10
N GLN A 87 8.02 2.43 4.89
CA GLN A 87 9.41 2.09 4.60
C GLN A 87 9.92 2.82 3.35
N LYS A 88 9.12 2.85 2.27
CA LYS A 88 9.54 3.45 0.98
C LYS A 88 9.46 4.97 0.95
N THR A 89 8.47 5.57 1.60
CA THR A 89 8.24 7.02 1.55
C THR A 89 8.81 7.79 2.73
N LEU A 90 9.01 7.13 3.88
CA LEU A 90 9.45 7.74 5.15
C LEU A 90 10.42 6.80 5.87
N SER A 91 11.51 6.43 5.19
CA SER A 91 12.47 5.42 5.66
C SER A 91 13.10 5.72 7.02
N TYR A 92 13.29 6.99 7.38
CA TYR A 92 13.85 7.41 8.68
C TYR A 92 12.95 7.06 9.88
N ALA A 93 11.65 6.87 9.65
CA ALA A 93 10.67 6.52 10.69
C ALA A 93 10.45 5.01 10.80
N TYR A 94 11.11 4.21 9.95
CA TYR A 94 10.97 2.76 9.90
C TYR A 94 12.10 2.08 10.67
N PRO A 95 11.84 1.02 11.47
CA PRO A 95 10.58 0.29 11.68
C PRO A 95 9.53 1.09 12.46
N LEU A 96 8.25 0.75 12.33
CA LEU A 96 7.13 1.54 12.88
C LEU A 96 6.74 1.10 14.29
N SER A 97 6.42 2.06 15.17
CA SER A 97 5.75 1.75 16.45
C SER A 97 4.28 1.37 16.26
N LEU A 98 3.66 0.78 17.29
CA LEU A 98 2.21 0.45 17.28
C LEU A 98 1.34 1.69 16.99
N ASN A 99 1.59 2.80 17.68
CA ASN A 99 0.87 4.06 17.44
C ASN A 99 1.05 4.58 15.99
N SER A 100 2.26 4.47 15.44
CA SER A 100 2.53 4.86 14.04
C SER A 100 1.73 4.00 13.06
N LEU A 101 1.51 2.72 13.36
CA LEU A 101 0.69 1.82 12.55
C LEU A 101 -0.79 2.19 12.63
N VAL A 102 -1.34 2.44 13.84
CA VAL A 102 -2.73 2.89 14.02
C VAL A 102 -2.99 4.16 13.21
N LEU A 103 -2.12 5.17 13.34
CA LEU A 103 -2.21 6.41 12.56
C LEU A 103 -2.13 6.15 11.06
N GLY A 104 -1.24 5.25 10.62
CA GLY A 104 -1.10 4.85 9.22
C GLY A 104 -2.32 4.12 8.65
N CYS A 105 -2.96 3.28 9.45
CA CYS A 105 -4.15 2.52 9.06
C CYS A 105 -5.38 3.44 8.89
N ASN A 106 -5.47 4.47 9.74
CA ASN A 106 -6.60 5.41 9.83
C ASN A 106 -6.41 6.70 8.98
N GLN A 107 -5.39 6.76 8.12
CA GLN A 107 -5.21 7.92 7.23
C GLN A 107 -6.41 8.07 6.29
N LYS A 108 -6.82 9.33 6.03
CA LYS A 108 -7.91 9.63 5.09
C LYS A 108 -7.44 9.55 3.64
N ASP A 109 -6.19 9.95 3.40
CA ASP A 109 -5.57 9.90 2.08
C ASP A 109 -4.90 8.56 1.84
N ASN A 110 -4.85 8.16 0.57
CA ASN A 110 -4.20 6.93 0.16
C ASN A 110 -4.76 5.65 0.78
N ARG A 111 -6.02 5.67 1.25
CA ARG A 111 -6.75 4.52 1.78
C ARG A 111 -8.08 4.38 1.08
N ASP A 112 -8.41 3.15 0.71
CA ASP A 112 -9.74 2.80 0.23
C ASP A 112 -10.04 1.34 0.65
N PRO A 113 -10.99 1.10 1.57
CA PRO A 113 -11.80 2.09 2.28
C PRO A 113 -11.02 2.83 3.38
N VAL A 114 -11.48 4.03 3.77
CA VAL A 114 -11.01 4.67 5.01
C VAL A 114 -11.45 3.80 6.20
N MET A 115 -10.53 3.52 7.12
CA MET A 115 -10.77 2.69 8.31
C MET A 115 -10.65 3.51 9.59
N HIS A 116 -11.23 2.98 10.66
CA HIS A 116 -11.13 3.50 12.02
C HIS A 116 -10.81 2.35 12.97
N VAL A 117 -9.56 1.90 12.95
CA VAL A 117 -9.08 0.80 13.78
C VAL A 117 -8.52 1.28 15.10
N THR A 118 -8.72 0.49 16.14
CA THR A 118 -8.19 0.74 17.49
C THR A 118 -6.77 0.20 17.62
N GLU A 119 -6.09 0.59 18.70
CA GLU A 119 -4.77 0.06 19.05
C GLU A 119 -4.82 -1.46 19.31
N GLU A 120 -5.84 -1.93 20.03
CA GLU A 120 -6.06 -3.34 20.34
C GLU A 120 -6.27 -4.19 19.08
N GLU A 121 -7.05 -3.71 18.12
CA GLU A 121 -7.27 -4.41 16.84
C GLU A 121 -5.96 -4.54 16.04
N VAL A 122 -5.14 -3.49 16.03
CA VAL A 122 -3.84 -3.49 15.34
C VAL A 122 -2.85 -4.41 16.04
N GLU A 123 -2.80 -4.40 17.37
CA GLU A 123 -1.93 -5.26 18.17
C GLU A 123 -2.27 -6.74 17.96
N ALA A 124 -3.54 -7.12 18.10
CA ALA A 124 -3.99 -8.49 17.83
C ALA A 124 -3.67 -8.94 16.40
N THR A 125 -3.86 -8.05 15.41
CA THR A 125 -3.54 -8.37 14.01
C THR A 125 -2.03 -8.51 13.78
N LEU A 126 -1.20 -7.75 14.49
CA LEU A 126 0.26 -7.89 14.39
C LEU A 126 0.74 -9.24 14.92
N GLU A 127 0.13 -9.75 16.00
CA GLU A 127 0.42 -11.10 16.49
C GLU A 127 0.16 -12.16 15.40
N GLU A 128 -0.97 -12.08 14.71
CA GLU A 128 -1.29 -12.96 13.57
C GLU A 128 -0.26 -12.85 12.44
N LEU A 129 0.12 -11.61 12.08
CA LEU A 129 1.09 -11.36 11.01
C LEU A 129 2.50 -11.86 11.37
N ILE A 130 2.87 -11.82 12.65
CA ILE A 130 4.11 -12.40 13.15
C ILE A 130 4.04 -13.93 13.09
N ARG A 131 2.91 -14.54 13.48
CA ARG A 131 2.69 -16.00 13.35
C ARG A 131 2.76 -16.46 11.89
N LYS A 132 2.28 -15.65 10.95
CA LYS A 132 2.38 -15.86 9.49
C LYS A 132 3.78 -15.57 8.92
N ASP A 133 4.72 -15.12 9.74
CA ASP A 133 6.09 -14.73 9.36
C ASP A 133 6.13 -13.62 8.28
N LEU A 134 5.13 -12.74 8.26
CA LEU A 134 5.04 -11.59 7.36
C LEU A 134 5.54 -10.29 8.01
N VAL A 135 5.52 -10.22 9.34
CA VAL A 135 5.98 -9.11 10.16
C VAL A 135 6.94 -9.62 11.23
N GLU A 136 7.90 -8.79 11.61
CA GLU A 136 8.85 -9.05 12.68
C GLU A 136 8.85 -7.88 13.67
N ALA A 137 8.78 -8.23 14.96
CA ALA A 137 8.95 -7.29 16.06
C ALA A 137 10.45 -7.06 16.32
N VAL A 138 10.87 -5.80 16.22
CA VAL A 138 12.22 -5.34 16.54
C VAL A 138 12.17 -4.69 17.92
N GLN A 139 12.80 -5.33 18.90
CA GLN A 139 12.96 -4.74 20.22
C GLN A 139 14.07 -3.67 20.18
N GLY A 140 13.66 -2.42 20.36
CA GLY A 140 14.55 -1.25 20.42
C GLY A 140 14.27 -0.44 21.67
N GLY A 141 14.93 -0.77 22.79
CA GLY A 141 14.73 -0.07 24.06
C GLY A 141 13.36 -0.35 24.68
N ARG A 142 12.60 0.72 25.02
CA ARG A 142 11.31 0.61 25.72
C ARG A 142 10.10 0.37 24.82
N VAL A 143 10.22 0.62 23.52
CA VAL A 143 9.09 0.56 22.57
C VAL A 143 9.38 -0.50 21.51
N THR A 144 8.46 -1.43 21.34
CA THR A 144 8.51 -2.43 20.26
C THR A 144 8.19 -1.74 18.94
N HIS A 145 9.04 -1.98 17.94
CA HIS A 145 8.81 -1.53 16.58
C HIS A 145 8.58 -2.74 15.67
N TYR A 146 7.93 -2.53 14.53
CA TYR A 146 7.53 -3.59 13.61
C TYR A 146 8.08 -3.32 12.22
N ARG A 147 8.65 -4.37 11.60
CA ARG A 147 9.09 -4.38 10.21
C ARG A 147 8.42 -5.51 9.43
N HIS A 148 8.31 -5.36 8.13
CA HIS A 148 7.74 -6.38 7.25
C HIS A 148 8.83 -7.29 6.67
N LYS A 149 8.47 -8.52 6.32
CA LYS A 149 9.35 -9.52 5.68
C LYS A 149 9.01 -9.81 4.21
N LEU A 150 8.30 -8.88 3.58
CA LEU A 150 7.69 -9.10 2.26
C LEU A 150 8.70 -9.20 1.11
N TYR A 151 9.93 -8.70 1.30
CA TYR A 151 11.00 -8.90 0.32
C TYR A 151 11.41 -10.37 0.21
N GLU A 152 11.50 -11.07 1.34
CA GLU A 152 11.80 -12.51 1.34
C GLU A 152 10.56 -13.35 0.98
N LYS A 153 9.37 -12.91 1.42
CA LYS A 153 8.15 -13.73 1.32
C LYS A 153 7.42 -13.62 -0.01
N TRP A 154 7.37 -12.45 -0.61
CA TRP A 154 6.54 -12.21 -1.80
C TRP A 154 7.39 -11.84 -3.01
N THR A 155 8.25 -10.83 -2.87
CA THR A 155 9.10 -10.40 -3.97
C THR A 155 10.33 -9.62 -3.53
N PRO A 156 11.53 -9.96 -4.04
CA PRO A 156 12.73 -9.17 -3.79
C PRO A 156 12.74 -7.83 -4.56
N ASP A 157 11.84 -7.62 -5.53
CA ASP A 157 11.79 -6.40 -6.35
C ASP A 157 10.99 -5.28 -5.65
N GLY A 158 11.66 -4.14 -5.44
CA GLY A 158 11.06 -2.96 -4.79
C GLY A 158 9.88 -2.36 -5.54
N LYS A 159 9.87 -2.37 -6.87
CA LYS A 159 8.77 -1.81 -7.67
C LYS A 159 7.56 -2.72 -7.63
N GLU A 160 7.78 -4.03 -7.68
CA GLU A 160 6.70 -5.00 -7.52
C GLU A 160 6.05 -4.88 -6.15
N LEU A 161 6.86 -4.72 -5.09
CA LEU A 161 6.34 -4.52 -3.74
C LEU A 161 5.57 -3.20 -3.60
N ALA A 162 6.01 -2.12 -4.28
CA ALA A 162 5.27 -0.86 -4.33
C ALA A 162 3.90 -1.01 -5.00
N VAL A 163 3.82 -1.76 -6.11
CA VAL A 163 2.55 -2.06 -6.78
C VAL A 163 1.62 -2.87 -5.88
N LEU A 164 2.14 -3.89 -5.20
CA LEU A 164 1.37 -4.69 -4.24
C LEU A 164 0.84 -3.85 -3.08
N ALA A 165 1.69 -3.01 -2.47
CA ALA A 165 1.28 -2.15 -1.37
C ALA A 165 0.17 -1.18 -1.78
N GLU A 166 0.24 -0.63 -3.00
CA GLU A 166 -0.83 0.25 -3.51
C GLU A 166 -2.16 -0.48 -3.66
N LEU A 167 -2.13 -1.74 -4.14
CA LEU A 167 -3.33 -2.59 -4.23
C LEU A 167 -3.85 -3.00 -2.85
N LEU A 168 -2.98 -3.26 -1.86
CA LEU A 168 -3.39 -3.58 -0.50
C LEU A 168 -4.06 -2.40 0.22
N LEU A 169 -3.61 -1.17 -0.07
CA LEU A 169 -4.11 0.05 0.56
C LEU A 169 -5.42 0.55 -0.04
N ARG A 170 -5.65 0.33 -1.34
CA ARG A 170 -6.78 0.89 -2.09
C ARG A 170 -7.59 -0.10 -2.92
N GLY A 171 -7.31 -1.40 -2.81
CA GLY A 171 -8.02 -2.44 -3.55
C GLY A 171 -7.80 -2.40 -5.06
N ALA A 172 -8.85 -2.81 -5.79
CA ALA A 172 -8.84 -2.99 -7.24
C ALA A 172 -8.70 -1.64 -7.98
N GLN A 173 -7.78 -1.57 -8.94
CA GLN A 173 -7.47 -0.33 -9.66
C GLN A 173 -7.19 -0.60 -11.13
N SER A 174 -7.52 0.37 -11.99
CA SER A 174 -7.09 0.34 -13.38
C SER A 174 -5.57 0.53 -13.48
N ARG A 175 -4.94 -0.08 -14.48
CA ARG A 175 -3.48 0.03 -14.74
C ARG A 175 -2.99 1.49 -14.77
N GLY A 176 -3.77 2.40 -15.34
CA GLY A 176 -3.42 3.82 -15.43
C GLY A 176 -3.30 4.49 -14.06
N LEU A 177 -4.30 4.29 -13.19
CA LEU A 177 -4.29 4.82 -11.83
C LEU A 177 -3.20 4.15 -10.97
N LEU A 178 -3.07 2.83 -11.10
CA LEU A 178 -2.10 2.05 -10.36
C LEU A 178 -0.67 2.53 -10.62
N ARG A 179 -0.30 2.79 -11.88
CA ARG A 179 1.03 3.33 -12.24
C ARG A 179 1.29 4.65 -11.52
N ALA A 180 0.35 5.59 -11.63
CA ALA A 180 0.52 6.94 -11.08
C ALA A 180 0.64 6.91 -9.57
N ARG A 181 -0.17 6.08 -8.89
CA ARG A 181 -0.22 6.02 -7.43
C ARG A 181 0.94 5.22 -6.83
N ALA A 182 1.33 4.09 -7.43
CA ALA A 182 2.46 3.27 -6.96
C ALA A 182 3.81 4.00 -7.17
N SER A 183 3.90 4.87 -8.19
CA SER A 183 5.11 5.66 -8.47
C SER A 183 5.56 6.59 -7.35
N ARG A 184 4.71 6.85 -6.34
CA ARG A 184 5.08 7.61 -5.13
C ARG A 184 6.02 6.84 -4.20
N MET A 185 5.96 5.51 -4.25
CA MET A 185 6.78 4.61 -3.43
C MET A 185 8.02 4.15 -4.19
N ASP A 186 7.87 3.85 -5.48
CA ASP A 186 8.99 3.44 -6.35
C ASP A 186 8.66 3.81 -7.80
N ARG A 187 9.54 4.54 -8.49
CA ARG A 187 9.22 5.17 -9.76
C ARG A 187 9.01 4.12 -10.87
N ILE A 188 7.84 4.16 -11.51
CA ILE A 188 7.51 3.33 -12.68
C ILE A 188 7.46 4.22 -13.92
N SER A 189 8.39 3.99 -14.85
CA SER A 189 8.72 4.90 -15.94
C SER A 189 7.61 5.00 -16.98
N ASN A 190 7.07 3.86 -17.39
CA ASN A 190 6.07 3.78 -18.46
C ASN A 190 5.07 2.64 -18.22
N ALA A 191 4.09 2.49 -19.12
CA ALA A 191 3.06 1.47 -19.01
C ALA A 191 3.62 0.05 -19.23
N GLU A 192 4.61 -0.11 -20.11
CA GLU A 192 5.24 -1.39 -20.42
C GLU A 192 6.00 -1.96 -19.21
N GLU A 193 6.68 -1.10 -18.44
CA GLU A 193 7.33 -1.47 -17.19
C GLU A 193 6.31 -1.98 -16.16
N LEU A 194 5.16 -1.30 -16.04
CA LEU A 194 4.08 -1.75 -15.16
C LEU A 194 3.53 -3.11 -15.62
N ASP A 195 3.37 -3.33 -16.93
CA ASP A 195 2.85 -4.60 -17.45
C ASP A 195 3.80 -5.76 -17.17
N GLY A 196 5.10 -5.54 -17.35
CA GLY A 196 6.11 -6.53 -16.97
C GLY A 196 6.08 -6.85 -15.49
N ILE A 197 5.92 -5.84 -14.62
CA ILE A 197 5.73 -6.02 -13.17
C ILE A 197 4.47 -6.85 -12.88
N LEU A 198 3.32 -6.48 -13.44
CA LEU A 198 2.05 -7.17 -13.22
C LEU A 198 2.08 -8.61 -13.73
N GLN A 199 2.75 -8.87 -14.85
CA GLN A 199 2.90 -10.23 -15.38
C GLN A 199 3.72 -11.12 -14.42
N ARG A 200 4.84 -10.62 -13.89
CA ARG A 200 5.66 -11.35 -12.90
C ARG A 200 4.94 -11.55 -11.57
N LEU A 201 4.14 -10.59 -11.15
CA LEU A 201 3.29 -10.72 -9.95
C LEU A 201 2.15 -11.72 -10.18
N ALA A 202 1.53 -11.73 -11.35
CA ALA A 202 0.44 -12.64 -11.71
C ALA A 202 0.92 -14.09 -11.83
N GLN A 203 2.14 -14.32 -12.35
CA GLN A 203 2.77 -15.64 -12.38
C GLN A 203 2.93 -16.26 -10.99
N ARG A 204 3.20 -15.43 -9.97
CA ARG A 204 3.25 -15.83 -8.56
C ARG A 204 1.90 -15.72 -7.85
N ARG A 205 0.84 -15.34 -8.56
CA ARG A 205 -0.52 -15.14 -8.03
C ARG A 205 -0.60 -14.11 -6.90
N LEU A 206 0.29 -13.12 -6.91
CA LEU A 206 0.27 -12.01 -5.96
C LEU A 206 -0.67 -10.89 -6.41
N VAL A 207 -1.05 -10.88 -7.69
CA VAL A 207 -2.09 -10.03 -8.27
C VAL A 207 -3.02 -10.85 -9.15
N VAL A 208 -4.24 -10.37 -9.33
CA VAL A 208 -5.26 -10.97 -10.18
C VAL A 208 -5.90 -9.88 -11.04
N PHE A 209 -6.00 -10.15 -12.34
CA PHE A 209 -6.74 -9.31 -13.26
C PHE A 209 -8.23 -9.61 -13.14
N LEU A 210 -9.04 -8.58 -12.86
CA LEU A 210 -10.50 -8.68 -12.80
C LEU A 210 -11.13 -8.53 -14.19
N THR A 211 -10.39 -7.96 -15.14
CA THR A 211 -10.80 -7.78 -16.53
C THR A 211 -9.69 -8.24 -17.48
N PRO A 212 -9.98 -8.55 -18.75
CA PRO A 212 -8.97 -9.10 -19.67
C PRO A 212 -7.71 -8.22 -19.74
N PRO A 213 -6.50 -8.78 -19.57
CA PRO A 213 -5.28 -7.98 -19.41
C PRO A 213 -4.90 -7.16 -20.64
N GLN A 214 -5.32 -7.59 -21.83
CA GLN A 214 -5.11 -6.89 -23.10
C GLN A 214 -6.01 -5.64 -23.24
N ARG A 215 -7.05 -5.50 -22.42
CA ARG A 215 -7.98 -4.37 -22.50
C ARG A 215 -7.29 -3.09 -22.05
N ARG A 216 -7.57 -1.99 -22.75
CA ARG A 216 -7.20 -0.65 -22.28
C ARG A 216 -7.96 -0.35 -20.99
N GLY A 217 -7.25 -0.02 -19.93
CA GLY A 217 -7.86 0.25 -18.63
C GLY A 217 -8.12 -1.00 -17.79
N ALA A 218 -7.50 -2.14 -18.11
CA ALA A 218 -7.67 -3.36 -17.34
C ALA A 218 -7.52 -3.14 -15.83
N VAL A 219 -8.43 -3.75 -15.07
CA VAL A 219 -8.53 -3.60 -13.62
C VAL A 219 -7.83 -4.78 -12.96
N VAL A 220 -6.97 -4.48 -11.99
CA VAL A 220 -6.17 -5.46 -11.27
C VAL A 220 -6.36 -5.25 -9.77
N THR A 221 -6.39 -6.36 -9.03
CA THR A 221 -6.42 -6.41 -7.58
C THR A 221 -5.30 -7.29 -7.04
N HIS A 222 -5.05 -7.25 -5.74
CA HIS A 222 -4.07 -8.13 -5.11
C HIS A 222 -4.59 -9.58 -5.03
N GLY A 223 -3.68 -10.55 -4.90
CA GLY A 223 -4.01 -11.97 -4.83
C GLY A 223 -4.76 -12.36 -3.57
N PHE A 224 -4.45 -11.74 -2.43
CA PHE A 224 -4.80 -12.15 -1.05
C PHE A 224 -6.29 -12.12 -0.65
N HIS A 225 -7.21 -12.11 -1.63
CA HIS A 225 -8.64 -12.26 -1.45
C HIS A 225 -9.03 -13.72 -1.25
N THR A 226 -10.11 -13.93 -0.52
CA THR A 226 -10.85 -15.21 -0.58
C THR A 226 -11.48 -15.39 -1.97
N PRO A 227 -11.76 -16.63 -2.40
CA PRO A 227 -12.43 -16.86 -3.69
C PRO A 227 -13.77 -16.13 -3.82
N GLU A 228 -14.51 -16.01 -2.72
CA GLU A 228 -15.79 -15.29 -2.69
C GLU A 228 -15.63 -13.77 -2.85
N GLU A 229 -14.64 -13.16 -2.19
CA GLU A 229 -14.32 -11.74 -2.37
C GLU A 229 -13.94 -11.45 -3.82
N LEU A 230 -13.12 -12.32 -4.43
CA LEU A 230 -12.69 -12.15 -5.81
C LEU A 230 -13.87 -12.26 -6.80
N ALA A 231 -14.79 -13.19 -6.57
CA ALA A 231 -16.00 -13.32 -7.37
C ALA A 231 -16.89 -12.07 -7.27
N ARG A 232 -17.09 -11.53 -6.07
CA ARG A 232 -17.84 -10.28 -5.85
C ARG A 232 -17.18 -9.10 -6.56
N LEU A 233 -15.87 -8.92 -6.39
CA LEU A 233 -15.12 -7.84 -7.05
C LEU A 233 -15.21 -7.93 -8.57
N SER A 234 -15.09 -9.14 -9.13
CA SER A 234 -15.21 -9.35 -10.58
C SER A 234 -16.60 -8.97 -11.10
N GLN A 235 -17.66 -9.31 -10.35
CA GLN A 235 -19.03 -8.92 -10.69
C GLN A 235 -19.25 -7.40 -10.61
N THR A 236 -18.74 -6.76 -9.56
CA THR A 236 -18.83 -5.29 -9.41
C THR A 236 -18.13 -4.59 -10.57
N VAL A 237 -16.91 -5.00 -10.91
CA VAL A 237 -16.17 -4.41 -12.03
C VAL A 237 -16.89 -4.68 -13.36
N ALA A 238 -17.42 -5.87 -13.58
CA ALA A 238 -18.18 -6.18 -14.80
C ALA A 238 -19.46 -5.33 -14.92
N ALA A 239 -20.14 -5.05 -13.81
CA ALA A 239 -21.32 -4.17 -13.79
C ALA A 239 -20.93 -2.71 -14.08
N GLU A 240 -19.86 -2.21 -13.47
CA GLU A 240 -19.32 -0.87 -13.76
C GLU A 240 -18.86 -0.73 -15.21
N GLU A 241 -18.31 -1.79 -15.80
CA GLU A 241 -17.94 -1.83 -17.22
C GLU A 241 -19.17 -1.79 -18.14
N ALA A 242 -20.24 -2.54 -17.82
CA ALA A 242 -21.47 -2.53 -18.60
C ALA A 242 -22.14 -1.14 -18.63
N ASP A 243 -22.07 -0.40 -17.52
CA ASP A 243 -22.56 0.98 -17.43
C ASP A 243 -21.69 1.96 -18.24
N GLN A 244 -20.39 1.69 -18.42
CA GLN A 244 -19.47 2.54 -19.19
C GLN A 244 -19.44 2.26 -20.70
N GLU A 245 -19.66 1.01 -21.13
CA GLU A 245 -19.78 0.65 -22.56
C GLU A 245 -21.15 1.03 -23.15
N GLY A 246 -22.15 1.34 -22.31
CA GLY A 246 -23.38 2.01 -22.70
C GLY A 246 -23.17 3.47 -23.09
N GLY A 247 -22.71 3.73 -24.32
CA GLY A 247 -22.63 5.07 -24.93
C GLY A 247 -23.98 5.84 -24.91
N PRO A 248 -23.97 7.17 -25.11
CA PRO A 248 -25.01 8.08 -24.64
C PRO A 248 -26.40 7.73 -25.22
N PRO A 249 -27.49 7.77 -24.43
CA PRO A 249 -28.81 7.68 -25.01
C PRO A 249 -29.02 8.90 -25.91
N ASP A 250 -29.45 8.61 -27.14
CA ASP A 250 -30.01 9.60 -28.05
C ASP A 250 -31.01 10.47 -27.28
N ARG A 251 -30.77 11.79 -27.32
CA ARG A 251 -31.52 12.78 -26.55
C ARG A 251 -32.91 12.95 -27.15
N THR A 252 -33.85 12.05 -26.85
CA THR A 252 -35.29 12.33 -27.06
C THR A 252 -36.26 11.58 -26.15
N VAL A 253 -35.82 10.75 -25.21
CA VAL A 253 -36.75 10.12 -24.25
C VAL A 253 -36.26 10.28 -22.82
N PRO A 254 -37.03 10.91 -21.91
CA PRO A 254 -36.60 11.01 -20.52
C PRO A 254 -36.64 9.61 -19.89
N SER A 255 -35.45 9.08 -19.59
CA SER A 255 -35.30 7.84 -18.81
C SER A 255 -35.80 8.07 -17.37
N PRO A 256 -36.54 7.11 -16.77
CA PRO A 256 -37.03 7.22 -15.40
C PRO A 256 -35.91 7.40 -14.36
N ALA A 257 -34.70 6.90 -14.64
CA ALA A 257 -33.53 7.06 -13.76
C ALA A 257 -33.03 8.51 -13.67
N ALA A 258 -33.16 9.31 -14.74
CA ALA A 258 -32.81 10.73 -14.71
C ALA A 258 -33.82 11.55 -13.89
N SER A 259 -35.09 11.13 -13.88
CA SER A 259 -36.13 11.73 -13.04
C SER A 259 -35.92 11.39 -11.56
N GLU A 260 -35.55 10.14 -11.23
CA GLU A 260 -35.24 9.75 -9.86
C GLU A 260 -33.97 10.42 -9.33
N LEU A 261 -32.92 10.52 -10.13
CA LEU A 261 -31.69 11.22 -9.73
C LEU A 261 -31.92 12.73 -9.58
N ALA A 262 -32.70 13.36 -10.46
CA ALA A 262 -33.09 14.76 -10.31
C ALA A 262 -33.96 14.98 -9.06
N SER A 263 -34.86 14.04 -8.75
CA SER A 263 -35.68 14.08 -7.53
C SER A 263 -34.84 13.87 -6.27
N THR A 264 -33.83 13.00 -6.32
CA THR A 264 -32.93 12.70 -5.20
C THR A 264 -31.97 13.85 -4.96
N VAL A 265 -31.38 14.41 -6.01
CA VAL A 265 -30.55 15.63 -5.93
C VAL A 265 -31.38 16.81 -5.43
N GLY A 266 -32.65 16.92 -5.84
CA GLY A 266 -33.61 17.89 -5.31
C GLY A 266 -33.86 17.70 -3.82
N LYS A 267 -34.18 16.47 -3.38
CA LYS A 267 -34.41 16.11 -1.97
C LYS A 267 -33.17 16.39 -1.11
N THR A 268 -31.98 15.98 -1.55
CA THR A 268 -30.72 16.23 -0.84
C THR A 268 -30.39 17.72 -0.77
N ARG A 269 -30.65 18.48 -1.85
CA ARG A 269 -30.46 19.94 -1.85
C ARG A 269 -31.40 20.65 -0.89
N MET A 270 -32.63 20.15 -0.73
CA MET A 270 -33.61 20.69 0.22
C MET A 270 -33.37 20.25 1.67
N ALA A 271 -32.77 19.08 1.91
CA ALA A 271 -32.44 18.59 3.25
C ALA A 271 -31.16 19.20 3.85
N ARG A 272 -30.26 19.71 3.00
CA ARG A 272 -29.00 20.35 3.41
C ARG A 272 -29.16 21.53 4.39
N PRO A 273 -30.07 22.52 4.19
CA PRO A 273 -30.25 23.60 5.17
C PRO A 273 -30.76 23.10 6.51
N ALA A 274 -31.69 22.13 6.54
CA ALA A 274 -32.19 21.55 7.79
C ALA A 274 -31.09 20.78 8.55
N LEU A 275 -30.19 20.09 7.84
CA LEU A 275 -29.04 19.41 8.44
C LEU A 275 -28.01 20.42 8.98
N GLN A 276 -27.81 21.55 8.31
CA GLN A 276 -26.94 22.62 8.79
C GLN A 276 -27.48 23.25 10.07
N GLU A 277 -28.78 23.50 10.16
CA GLU A 277 -29.45 23.99 11.37
C GLU A 277 -29.32 23.02 12.54
N GLN A 278 -29.43 21.70 12.28
CA GLN A 278 -29.20 20.67 13.30
C GLN A 278 -27.75 20.66 13.79
N LEU A 279 -26.77 20.85 12.90
CA LEU A 279 -25.35 20.94 13.29
C LEU A 279 -25.06 22.19 14.12
N GLU A 280 -25.64 23.33 13.78
CA GLU A 280 -25.53 24.56 14.57
C GLU A 280 -26.14 24.39 15.95
N THR A 281 -27.33 23.79 16.02
CA THR A 281 -28.02 23.50 17.29
C THR A 281 -27.19 22.53 18.16
N LEU A 282 -26.67 21.46 17.56
CA LEU A 282 -25.86 20.47 18.29
C LEU A 282 -24.54 21.08 18.77
N THR A 283 -23.92 21.93 17.96
CA THR A 283 -22.69 22.65 18.34
C THR A 283 -22.95 23.59 19.52
N ALA A 284 -24.05 24.33 19.50
CA ALA A 284 -24.45 25.19 20.62
C ALA A 284 -24.71 24.38 21.90
N ALA A 285 -25.35 23.20 21.79
CA ALA A 285 -25.60 22.31 22.92
C ALA A 285 -24.29 21.76 23.52
N VAL A 286 -23.31 21.38 22.68
CA VAL A 286 -21.99 20.92 23.13
C VAL A 286 -21.25 22.04 23.87
N GLN A 287 -21.27 23.27 23.35
CA GLN A 287 -20.65 24.42 24.02
C GLN A 287 -21.29 24.75 25.37
N GLU A 288 -22.62 24.60 25.49
CA GLU A 288 -23.32 24.77 26.77
C GLU A 288 -22.93 23.67 27.76
N LEU A 289 -22.87 22.42 27.31
CA LEU A 289 -22.42 21.30 28.15
C LEU A 289 -20.98 21.49 28.64
N GLN A 290 -20.08 21.92 27.77
CA GLN A 290 -18.70 22.25 28.13
C GLN A 290 -18.63 23.34 29.21
N ARG A 291 -19.37 24.45 29.03
CA ARG A 291 -19.44 25.53 30.04
C ARG A 291 -20.01 25.06 31.38
N ARG A 292 -20.95 24.11 31.37
CA ARG A 292 -21.51 23.51 32.59
C ARG A 292 -20.51 22.59 33.28
N VAL A 293 -19.75 21.81 32.52
CA VAL A 293 -18.68 20.95 33.04
C VAL A 293 -17.59 21.81 33.69
N GLU A 294 -17.08 22.83 33.00
CA GLU A 294 -16.08 23.76 33.54
C GLU A 294 -16.55 24.43 34.84
N ARG A 295 -17.84 24.82 34.91
CA ARG A 295 -18.42 25.41 36.12
C ARG A 295 -18.49 24.41 37.27
N LEU A 296 -18.87 23.16 37.00
CA LEU A 296 -18.93 22.11 38.02
C LEU A 296 -17.53 21.73 38.51
N GLU A 297 -16.56 21.61 37.61
CA GLU A 297 -15.15 21.39 37.94
C GLU A 297 -14.59 22.53 38.82
N ALA A 298 -14.91 23.79 38.50
CA ALA A 298 -14.50 24.94 39.31
C ALA A 298 -15.12 24.95 40.71
N LEU A 299 -16.37 24.49 40.87
CA LEU A 299 -17.04 24.39 42.16
C LEU A 299 -16.50 23.22 43.00
N LEU A 300 -16.20 22.08 42.37
CA LEU A 300 -15.60 20.93 43.03
C LEU A 300 -14.12 21.16 43.39
N GLY A 301 -13.39 21.94 42.59
CA GLY A 301 -12.02 22.37 42.91
C GLY A 301 -11.95 23.33 44.10
N GLN A 302 -13.00 24.09 44.36
CA GLN A 302 -13.09 25.00 45.51
C GLN A 302 -13.51 24.28 46.81
N SER A 303 -14.24 23.17 46.74
CA SER A 303 -14.65 22.40 47.92
C SER A 303 -13.57 21.48 48.49
N GLY A 304 -12.48 21.22 47.74
CA GLY A 304 -11.32 20.44 48.20
C GLY A 304 -10.23 21.22 48.95
N GLY A 305 -10.36 22.55 49.07
CA GLY A 305 -9.29 23.44 49.57
C GLY A 305 -9.44 23.98 51.00
N ALA A 306 -10.49 23.65 51.73
CA ALA A 306 -10.72 24.14 53.09
C ALA A 306 -10.41 23.06 54.16
N ALA A 307 -9.13 22.73 54.33
CA ALA A 307 -8.64 22.04 55.53
C ALA A 307 -8.16 23.09 56.57
N ALA A 308 -8.53 22.84 57.83
CA ALA A 308 -8.61 23.75 58.97
C ALA A 308 -7.31 24.49 59.39
N PRO A 309 -7.43 25.65 60.08
CA PRO A 309 -6.33 26.20 60.87
C PRO A 309 -6.16 25.42 62.18
N ASP A 310 -4.91 25.02 62.44
CA ASP A 310 -4.41 24.24 63.57
C ASP A 310 -4.74 24.85 64.94
N THR A 311 -5.19 24.00 65.86
CA THR A 311 -5.39 24.34 67.27
C THR A 311 -4.17 23.98 68.13
N ALA A 312 -3.65 25.01 68.80
CA ALA A 312 -3.05 25.03 70.15
C ALA A 312 -1.71 24.30 70.43
N SER A 313 -0.81 25.03 71.12
CA SER A 313 -0.03 24.47 72.24
C SER A 313 0.45 25.56 73.21
N HIS A 314 0.05 25.40 74.47
CA HIS A 314 0.57 26.09 75.66
C HIS A 314 1.94 25.52 76.10
N SER A 315 2.80 26.35 76.68
CA SER A 315 3.72 26.04 77.81
C SER A 315 4.34 27.36 78.31
N THR A 316 3.87 27.98 79.38
CA THR A 316 4.32 27.88 80.80
C THR A 316 5.83 28.06 81.06
N SER A 317 6.11 29.22 81.69
CA SER A 317 6.92 29.44 82.91
C SER A 317 8.45 29.61 82.88
N SER A 318 8.83 30.82 83.31
CA SER A 318 9.74 31.17 84.42
C SER A 318 11.27 31.25 84.24
N VAL A 319 11.75 32.42 84.73
CA VAL A 319 13.10 32.89 85.13
C VAL A 319 14.06 33.28 84.02
#